data_AF-A0A6G6C038-F1
#
_entry.id   AF-A0A6G6C038-F1
#
_cell.length_a   1.000
_cell.length_b   1.000
_cell.length_c   1.000
_cell.angle_alpha   90.00
_cell.angle_beta   90.00
_cell.angle_gamma   90.00
#
_symmetry.space_group_name_H-M   'P 1'
#
loop_
_entity.id
_entity.type
_entity.pdbx_description
1 polymer ?
#
loop_
_entity_poly.entity_id
_entity_poly.type
_entity_poly.pdbx_seq_one_letter_code
_entity_poly.pdbx_strand_id
1 'polypeptide(L)'
;GQEENGEYPYAGSTDENTDNEEHPESPELPIPELPDFFQGKHFFLYGEFPGDERRKLIRYVTAFNGELEDYMSDRVQFVITAQEWDPS
;
A
#
# COMPACT_ATOMS: atom_id res chain seq x y z
N GLY A 1 -54.89 -7.50 9.58
CA GLY A 1 -53.60 -6.79 9.48
C GLY A 1 -52.54 -7.84 9.70
N GLN A 2 -51.73 -8.18 8.71
CA GLN A 2 -50.58 -7.38 8.25
C GLN A 2 -49.49 -7.44 9.33
N GLU A 3 -48.65 -8.47 9.24
CA GLU A 3 -47.24 -8.39 8.81
C GLU A 3 -46.31 -8.24 10.02
N GLU A 4 -45.63 -9.33 10.37
CA GLU A 4 -44.29 -9.27 10.96
C GLU A 4 -43.56 -10.58 10.61
N ASN A 5 -43.15 -10.66 9.33
CA ASN A 5 -42.04 -11.53 8.94
C ASN A 5 -40.80 -11.03 9.71
N GLY A 6 -40.56 -11.63 10.88
CA GLY A 6 -39.37 -11.41 11.71
C GLY A 6 -38.11 -12.01 11.09
N GLU A 7 -37.83 -11.68 9.83
CA GLU A 7 -36.51 -11.87 9.24
C GLU A 7 -35.59 -10.83 9.86
N TYR A 8 -34.81 -11.26 10.86
CA TYR A 8 -33.76 -10.46 11.45
C TYR A 8 -32.88 -9.89 10.31
N PRO A 9 -32.64 -8.57 10.24
CA PRO A 9 -31.84 -7.96 9.17
C PRO A 9 -30.37 -8.42 9.11
N TYR A 10 -29.92 -9.13 10.15
CA TYR A 10 -28.61 -9.76 10.27
C TYR A 10 -28.66 -11.29 10.14
N ALA A 11 -29.80 -11.86 9.73
CA ALA A 11 -29.88 -13.24 9.24
C ALA A 11 -29.35 -13.36 7.80
N GLY A 12 -28.50 -12.41 7.38
CA GLY A 12 -27.63 -12.58 6.24
C GLY A 12 -26.70 -13.74 6.55
N SER A 13 -27.05 -14.89 5.99
CA SER A 13 -26.22 -16.06 5.76
C SER A 13 -24.75 -15.67 5.74
N THR A 14 -24.01 -16.06 6.77
CA THR A 14 -22.61 -16.38 6.56
C THR A 14 -22.60 -17.48 5.51
N ASP A 15 -22.38 -17.08 4.26
CA ASP A 15 -21.91 -17.95 3.20
C ASP A 15 -20.67 -18.64 3.78
N GLU A 16 -20.86 -19.90 4.17
CA GLU A 16 -19.75 -20.74 4.57
C GLU A 16 -18.83 -20.79 3.36
N ASN A 17 -17.61 -20.27 3.50
CA ASN A 17 -16.56 -20.45 2.53
C ASN A 17 -16.44 -21.96 2.27
N THR A 18 -17.12 -22.43 1.24
CA THR A 18 -16.91 -23.75 0.67
C THR A 18 -15.54 -23.65 0.04
N ASP A 19 -14.54 -24.06 0.82
CA ASP A 19 -13.15 -24.23 0.42
C ASP A 19 -13.07 -25.36 -0.61
N ASN A 20 -13.63 -25.10 -1.79
CA ASN A 20 -13.57 -25.96 -2.95
C ASN A 20 -13.04 -25.16 -4.14
N GLU A 21 -12.05 -24.33 -3.86
CA GLU A 21 -11.07 -23.90 -4.85
C GLU A 21 -10.04 -25.04 -4.99
N GLU A 22 -10.43 -26.15 -5.61
CA GLU A 22 -9.47 -27.09 -6.22
C GLU A 22 -8.83 -26.39 -7.45
N HIS A 23 -8.18 -25.24 -7.21
CA HIS A 23 -7.16 -24.76 -8.11
C HIS A 23 -6.01 -25.76 -7.98
N PRO A 24 -5.54 -26.39 -9.07
CA PRO A 24 -4.34 -27.20 -9.01
C PRO A 24 -3.26 -26.30 -8.42
N GLU A 25 -2.78 -26.67 -7.22
CA GLU A 25 -1.70 -26.03 -6.48
C GLU A 25 -0.70 -25.54 -7.52
N SER A 26 -0.66 -24.22 -7.73
CA SER A 26 0.38 -23.65 -8.58
C SER A 26 1.69 -24.16 -7.98
N PRO A 27 2.64 -24.70 -8.80
CA PRO A 27 3.86 -25.26 -8.24
C PRO A 27 4.42 -24.28 -7.22
N GLU A 28 4.77 -24.75 -6.02
CA GLU A 28 5.35 -23.94 -4.94
C GLU A 28 6.68 -23.33 -5.44
N LEU A 29 6.57 -22.28 -6.23
CA LEU A 29 7.68 -21.49 -6.69
C LEU A 29 8.10 -20.61 -5.51
N PRO A 30 9.40 -20.48 -5.23
CA PRO A 30 9.86 -19.60 -4.18
C PRO A 30 9.43 -18.16 -4.50
N ILE A 31 8.98 -17.44 -3.48
CA ILE A 31 8.71 -16.00 -3.60
C ILE A 31 10.03 -15.32 -3.98
N PRO A 32 10.06 -14.51 -5.05
CA PRO A 32 11.28 -13.81 -5.44
C PRO A 32 11.64 -12.76 -4.38
N GLU A 33 12.94 -12.65 -4.10
CA GLU A 33 13.48 -11.62 -3.21
C GLU A 33 13.28 -10.22 -3.81
N LEU A 34 13.01 -9.24 -2.95
CA LEU A 34 12.91 -7.85 -3.36
C LEU A 34 14.32 -7.24 -3.52
N PRO A 35 14.58 -6.48 -4.60
CA PRO A 35 15.86 -5.79 -4.78
C PRO A 35 16.02 -4.61 -3.82
N ASP A 36 17.26 -4.21 -3.56
CA ASP A 36 17.64 -3.18 -2.59
C ASP A 36 18.19 -1.91 -3.26
N PHE A 37 17.59 -1.49 -4.37
CA PHE A 37 18.07 -0.35 -5.20
C PHE A 37 18.31 0.95 -4.42
N PHE A 38 17.58 1.13 -3.31
CA PHE A 38 17.63 2.32 -2.49
C PHE A 38 18.41 2.16 -1.19
N GLN A 39 19.16 1.05 -1.03
CA GLN A 39 19.99 0.86 0.15
C GLN A 39 20.90 2.06 0.42
N GLY A 40 20.81 2.60 1.65
CA GLY A 40 21.58 3.75 2.12
C GLY A 40 21.17 5.09 1.48
N LYS A 41 20.05 5.14 0.75
CA LYS A 41 19.50 6.37 0.18
C LYS A 41 18.41 6.94 1.08
N HIS A 42 18.49 8.25 1.33
CA HIS A 42 17.57 8.97 2.19
C HIS A 42 16.66 9.89 1.36
N PHE A 43 15.36 9.70 1.49
CA PHE A 43 14.32 10.40 0.74
C PHE A 43 13.46 11.27 1.65
N PHE A 44 13.02 12.41 1.14
CA PHE A 44 12.03 13.26 1.78
C PHE A 44 10.90 13.56 0.79
N LEU A 45 9.65 13.37 1.22
CA LEU A 45 8.46 13.61 0.40
C LEU A 45 7.89 15.01 0.69
N TYR A 46 8.20 15.99 -0.17
CA TYR A 46 7.88 17.39 0.04
C TYR A 46 6.50 17.80 -0.49
N GLY A 47 5.69 18.32 0.43
CA GLY A 47 4.34 18.85 0.23
C GLY A 47 3.33 17.82 -0.25
N GLU A 48 2.27 18.25 -0.94
CA GLU A 48 1.11 17.38 -1.22
C GLU A 48 1.27 16.51 -2.46
N PHE A 49 0.64 15.32 -2.40
CA PHE A 49 0.60 14.35 -3.49
C PHE A 49 -0.85 13.97 -3.80
N PRO A 50 -1.23 13.85 -5.07
CA PRO A 50 -2.60 13.52 -5.44
C PRO A 50 -2.95 12.05 -5.13
N GLY A 51 -4.21 11.82 -4.73
CA GLY A 51 -4.76 10.48 -4.55
C GLY A 51 -3.96 9.61 -3.57
N ASP A 52 -3.53 8.43 -4.03
CA ASP A 52 -2.76 7.47 -3.25
C ASP A 52 -1.24 7.50 -3.53
N GLU A 53 -0.77 8.51 -4.25
CA GLU A 53 0.62 8.56 -4.73
C GLU A 53 1.63 8.64 -3.58
N ARG A 54 1.34 9.41 -2.52
CA ARG A 54 2.19 9.42 -1.31
C ARG A 54 2.35 8.01 -0.75
N ARG A 55 1.26 7.25 -0.65
CA ARG A 55 1.28 5.88 -0.12
C ARG A 55 2.08 4.94 -1.03
N LYS A 56 1.95 5.09 -2.35
CA LYS A 56 2.74 4.32 -3.34
C LYS A 56 4.23 4.63 -3.24
N LEU A 57 4.60 5.90 -3.14
CA LEU A 57 5.99 6.32 -2.97
C LEU A 57 6.58 5.74 -1.69
N ILE A 58 5.87 5.84 -0.57
CA ILE A 58 6.30 5.21 0.69
C ILE A 58 6.51 3.71 0.49
N ARG A 59 5.53 3.02 -0.11
CA ARG A 59 5.61 1.58 -0.39
C ARG A 59 6.86 1.22 -1.20
N TYR A 60 7.16 1.96 -2.27
CA TYR A 60 8.31 1.65 -3.13
C TYR A 60 9.64 2.00 -2.48
N VAL A 61 9.76 3.16 -1.82
CA VAL A 61 10.99 3.54 -1.12
C VAL A 61 11.32 2.48 -0.06
N THR A 62 10.35 2.10 0.77
CA THR A 62 10.53 1.07 1.80
C THR A 62 10.79 -0.32 1.19
N ALA A 63 10.03 -0.74 0.17
CA ALA A 63 10.17 -2.06 -0.43
C ALA A 63 11.54 -2.29 -1.08
N PHE A 64 12.21 -1.23 -1.54
CA PHE A 64 13.53 -1.30 -2.15
C PHE A 64 14.66 -0.82 -1.22
N ASN A 65 14.43 -0.90 0.10
CA ASN A 65 15.40 -0.63 1.16
C ASN A 65 15.91 0.82 1.25
N GLY A 66 15.06 1.80 0.93
CA GLY A 66 15.35 3.21 1.14
C GLY A 66 14.87 3.73 2.50
N GLU A 67 15.48 4.80 2.97
CA GLU A 67 15.11 5.48 4.22
C GLU A 67 14.24 6.70 3.92
N LEU A 68 13.12 6.82 4.61
CA LEU A 68 12.26 8.02 4.57
C LEU A 68 12.56 8.89 5.78
N GLU A 69 12.88 10.14 5.52
CA GLU A 69 13.10 11.16 6.54
C GLU A 69 11.80 11.91 6.84
N ASP A 70 11.53 12.16 8.12
CA ASP A 70 10.34 12.92 8.56
C ASP A 70 10.47 14.43 8.28
N TYR A 71 11.71 14.92 8.18
CA TYR A 71 12.03 16.33 8.00
C TYR A 71 13.10 16.51 6.93
N MET A 72 13.10 17.68 6.29
CA MET A 72 14.18 18.09 5.40
C MET A 72 15.44 18.38 6.22
N SER A 73 16.27 17.35 6.42
CA SER A 73 17.51 17.38 7.20
C SER A 73 18.76 17.29 6.30
N ASP A 74 19.94 17.36 6.92
CA ASP A 74 21.24 17.15 6.28
C ASP A 74 21.47 15.71 5.80
N ARG A 75 20.66 14.75 6.26
CA ARG A 75 20.70 13.35 5.82
C ARG A 75 20.01 13.14 4.49
N VAL A 76 19.03 13.98 4.15
CA VAL A 76 18.22 13.84 2.93
C VAL A 76 19.12 13.99 1.69
N GLN A 77 19.06 13.00 0.81
CA GLN A 77 19.79 13.00 -0.46
C GLN A 77 18.85 13.29 -1.64
N PHE A 78 17.59 12.89 -1.54
CA PHE A 78 16.60 13.02 -2.60
C PHE A 78 15.31 13.64 -2.06
N VAL A 79 14.89 14.74 -2.67
CA VAL A 79 13.59 15.38 -2.40
C VAL A 79 12.65 15.01 -3.52
N ILE A 80 11.56 14.33 -3.20
CA ILE A 80 10.50 13.97 -4.15
C ILE A 80 9.35 14.93 -3.93
N THR A 81 8.85 15.55 -4.99
CA THR A 81 7.69 16.43 -4.94
C THR A 81 6.87 16.35 -6.23
N ALA A 82 5.55 16.52 -6.09
CA ALA A 82 4.62 16.68 -7.22
C ALA A 82 4.38 18.16 -7.57
N GLN A 83 5.08 19.09 -6.90
CA GLN A 83 4.95 20.52 -7.12
C GLN A 83 6.00 21.02 -8.10
N GLU A 84 5.65 22.09 -8.82
CA GLU A 84 6.59 22.80 -9.66
C GLU A 84 7.65 23.51 -8.80
N TRP A 85 8.82 23.73 -9.40
CA TRP A 85 9.84 24.56 -8.80
C TRP A 85 9.33 26.00 -8.71
N ASP A 86 9.48 26.64 -7.55
CA ASP A 86 9.24 28.07 -7.40
C ASP A 86 10.52 28.85 -7.77
N PRO A 87 10.54 29.60 -8.88
CA PRO A 87 11.71 30.35 -9.31
C PRO A 87 11.90 31.69 -8.56
N SER A 88 11.03 32.05 -7.62
CA SER A 88 11.00 33.38 -6.99
C SER A 88 12.11 33.65 -5.97
#